data_AF-A0A2G5R0I4-F1
#
_entry.id   AF-A0A2G5R0I4-F1
#
_cell.length_a   1.000
_cell.length_b   1.000
_cell.length_c   1.000
_cell.angle_alpha   90.00
_cell.angle_beta   90.00
_cell.angle_gamma   90.00
#
_symmetry.space_group_name_H-M   'P 1'
#
loop_
_entity.id
_entity.type
_entity.pdbx_description
1 polymer ?
#
loop_
_entity_poly.entity_id
_entity_poly.type
_entity_poly.pdbx_seq_one_letter_code
_entity_poly.pdbx_strand_id
1 'polypeptide(L)'
;MPEPSDADRRKAARLDPAFAGARLIDALERGWEIGFRCQYCGAGKTWRRDTMLGRARRYLNCTMAEIQARLPCPRCPGRMPIMTMSGVIDPGDAEARRWATVSLLLDVGLNPTDYGYGWAPPGRQAGG
;
A
#
# COMPACT_ATOMS: atom_id res chain seq x y z
N MET A 1 30.49 -12.60 6.82
CA MET A 1 29.14 -12.89 7.34
C MET A 1 28.55 -14.04 6.53
N PRO A 2 27.95 -15.07 7.15
CA PRO A 2 27.22 -16.09 6.41
C PRO A 2 26.04 -15.46 5.65
N GLU A 3 25.73 -15.98 4.47
CA GLU A 3 24.52 -15.57 3.76
C GLU A 3 23.28 -15.96 4.58
N PRO A 4 22.25 -15.09 4.66
CA PRO A 4 21.02 -15.42 5.37
C PRO A 4 20.40 -16.68 4.79
N SER A 5 19.96 -17.60 5.66
CA SER A 5 19.25 -18.80 5.23
C SER A 5 17.94 -18.44 4.53
N ASP A 6 17.41 -19.33 3.70
CA ASP A 6 16.11 -19.11 3.06
C ASP A 6 14.97 -18.95 4.08
N ALA A 7 15.09 -19.58 5.26
CA ALA A 7 14.14 -19.39 6.35
C ALA A 7 14.17 -17.95 6.90
N ASP A 8 15.36 -17.37 7.07
CA ASP A 8 15.52 -15.98 7.52
C ASP A 8 14.98 -14.98 6.50
N ARG A 9 15.21 -15.25 5.21
CA ARG A 9 14.66 -14.43 4.11
C ARG A 9 13.13 -14.45 4.11
N ARG A 10 12.52 -15.62 4.28
CA ARG A 10 11.05 -15.76 4.38
C ARG A 10 10.50 -15.03 5.60
N LYS A 11 11.17 -15.12 6.75
CA LYS A 11 10.78 -14.41 7.96
C LYS A 11 10.85 -12.89 7.78
N ALA A 12 11.91 -12.38 7.15
CA ALA A 12 12.07 -10.95 6.88
C ALA A 12 11.05 -10.41 5.86
N ALA A 13 10.56 -11.26 4.95
CA ALA A 13 9.51 -10.91 4.00
C ALA A 13 8.09 -11.00 4.60
N ARG A 14 7.92 -11.52 5.82
CA ARG A 14 6.60 -11.69 6.42
C ARG A 14 6.05 -10.34 6.85
N LEU A 15 4.87 -10.01 6.33
CA LEU A 15 4.13 -8.81 6.72
C LEU A 15 3.32 -9.07 7.99
N ASP A 16 3.12 -8.01 8.77
CA ASP A 16 2.06 -7.97 9.76
C ASP A 16 0.70 -8.23 9.08
N PRO A 17 -0.21 -9.07 9.64
CA PRO A 17 -1.47 -9.40 8.98
C PRO A 17 -2.37 -8.20 8.68
N ALA A 18 -2.43 -7.21 9.58
CA ALA A 18 -3.25 -6.02 9.36
C ALA A 18 -2.64 -5.15 8.26
N PHE A 19 -1.31 -5.02 8.22
CA PHE A 19 -0.63 -4.34 7.13
C PHE A 19 -0.77 -5.08 5.79
N ALA A 20 -0.71 -6.41 5.79
CA ALA A 20 -0.82 -7.24 4.59
C ALA A 20 -2.17 -7.07 3.88
N GLY A 21 -3.26 -6.96 4.65
CA GLY A 21 -4.62 -6.79 4.14
C GLY A 21 -5.00 -5.37 3.75
N ALA A 22 -4.25 -4.34 4.20
CA ALA A 22 -4.50 -2.96 3.82
C ALA A 22 -4.29 -2.74 2.31
N ARG A 23 -5.15 -1.95 1.66
CA ARG A 23 -4.96 -1.54 0.26
C ARG A 23 -4.01 -0.36 0.18
N LEU A 24 -3.39 -0.16 -0.99
CA LEU A 24 -2.56 1.01 -1.23
C LEU A 24 -3.35 2.33 -1.12
N ILE A 25 -4.64 2.32 -1.45
CA ILE A 25 -5.50 3.49 -1.25
C ILE A 25 -5.71 3.82 0.24
N ASP A 26 -5.81 2.80 1.10
CA ASP A 26 -5.94 3.02 2.55
C ASP A 26 -4.63 3.59 3.13
N ALA A 27 -3.48 3.18 2.57
CA ALA A 27 -2.19 3.78 2.90
C ALA A 27 -2.10 5.25 2.46
N LEU A 28 -2.62 5.59 1.27
CA LEU A 28 -2.69 6.97 0.80
C LEU A 28 -3.53 7.84 1.74
N GLU A 29 -4.72 7.36 2.13
CA GLU A 29 -5.63 8.06 3.05
C GLU A 29 -5.00 8.30 4.43
N ARG A 30 -4.24 7.32 4.92
CA ARG A 30 -3.54 7.39 6.21
C ARG A 30 -2.25 8.20 6.15
N GLY A 31 -1.86 8.69 4.98
CA GLY A 31 -0.59 9.41 4.79
C GLY A 31 0.63 8.51 5.02
N TRP A 32 0.52 7.22 4.74
CA TRP A 32 1.61 6.27 4.84
C TRP A 32 2.53 6.36 3.63
N GLU A 33 3.82 6.20 3.87
CA GLU A 33 4.84 5.89 2.86
C GLU A 33 5.16 4.40 2.93
N ILE A 34 5.24 3.75 1.77
CA ILE A 34 5.52 2.33 1.67
C ILE A 34 6.95 2.14 1.16
N GLY A 35 7.83 1.67 2.03
CA GLY A 35 9.18 1.27 1.68
C GLY A 35 9.22 -0.15 1.14
N PHE A 36 10.10 -0.39 0.17
CA PHE A 36 10.38 -1.69 -0.40
C PHE A 36 11.88 -1.93 -0.39
N ARG A 37 12.31 -3.17 -0.12
CA ARG A 37 13.71 -3.58 -0.22
C ARG A 37 13.84 -4.95 -0.87
N CYS A 38 14.81 -5.08 -1.77
CA CYS A 38 15.18 -6.36 -2.36
C CYS A 38 16.00 -7.18 -1.35
N GLN A 39 15.60 -8.42 -1.12
CA GLN A 39 16.31 -9.33 -0.23
C GLN A 39 17.65 -9.84 -0.79
N TYR A 40 17.89 -9.69 -2.10
CA TYR A 40 19.09 -10.20 -2.77
C TYR A 40 20.16 -9.12 -2.95
N CYS A 41 19.81 -8.00 -3.61
CA CYS A 41 20.77 -6.93 -3.91
C CYS A 41 20.64 -5.71 -2.98
N GLY A 42 19.70 -5.72 -2.03
CA GLY A 42 19.49 -4.63 -1.08
C GLY A 42 18.85 -3.37 -1.67
N ALA A 43 18.64 -3.30 -2.99
CA ALA A 43 18.04 -2.14 -3.64
C ALA A 43 16.69 -1.77 -2.99
N GLY A 44 16.52 -0.50 -2.67
CA GLY A 44 15.32 0.02 -2.03
C GLY A 44 14.56 1.01 -2.91
N LYS A 45 13.26 1.16 -2.66
CA LYS A 45 12.46 2.28 -3.18
C LYS A 45 11.36 2.60 -2.18
N THR A 46 10.84 3.81 -2.22
CA THR A 46 9.71 4.22 -1.39
C THR A 46 8.61 4.74 -2.28
N TRP A 47 7.38 4.32 -2.03
CA TRP A 47 6.18 4.91 -2.61
C TRP A 47 5.62 5.92 -1.64
N ARG A 48 5.71 7.18 -2.04
CA ARG A 48 5.05 8.32 -1.40
C ARG A 48 3.80 8.70 -2.19
N ARG A 49 3.03 9.67 -1.70
CA ARG A 49 1.78 10.16 -2.32
C ARG A 49 1.89 10.36 -3.83
N ASP A 50 2.88 11.12 -4.29
CA ASP A 50 3.14 11.40 -5.71
C ASP A 50 3.36 10.12 -6.52
N THR A 51 4.11 9.16 -5.96
CA THR A 51 4.40 7.89 -6.61
C THR A 51 3.16 6.99 -6.66
N MET A 52 2.37 6.97 -5.57
CA MET A 52 1.11 6.22 -5.48
C MET A 52 0.09 6.71 -6.51
N LEU A 53 -0.05 8.03 -6.67
CA LEU A 53 -0.99 8.63 -7.63
C LEU A 53 -0.48 8.63 -9.07
N GLY A 54 0.84 8.56 -9.26
CA GLY A 54 1.48 8.44 -10.57
C GLY A 54 1.73 6.98 -10.96
N ARG A 55 2.99 6.56 -10.84
CA ARG A 55 3.48 5.27 -11.40
C ARG A 55 2.84 4.04 -10.77
N ALA A 56 2.42 4.13 -9.50
CA ALA A 56 1.81 3.03 -8.77
C ALA A 56 0.27 3.09 -8.76
N ARG A 57 -0.35 4.02 -9.51
CA ARG A 57 -1.82 4.21 -9.58
C ARG A 57 -2.60 2.92 -9.83
N ARG A 58 -2.10 2.05 -10.70
CA ARG A 58 -2.72 0.75 -11.01
C ARG A 58 -2.82 -0.23 -9.82
N TYR A 59 -2.09 0.04 -8.73
CA TYR A 59 -2.09 -0.78 -7.52
C TYR A 59 -2.95 -0.21 -6.40
N LEU A 60 -3.63 0.93 -6.60
CA LEU A 60 -4.41 1.59 -5.55
C LEU A 60 -5.45 0.66 -4.90
N ASN A 61 -6.09 -0.22 -5.69
CA ASN A 61 -7.03 -1.22 -5.19
C ASN A 61 -6.40 -2.54 -4.72
N CYS A 62 -5.10 -2.74 -4.95
CA CYS A 62 -4.41 -3.93 -4.48
C CYS A 62 -4.05 -3.82 -3.00
N THR A 63 -4.16 -4.95 -2.32
CA THR A 63 -3.62 -5.16 -0.97
C THR A 63 -2.09 -5.13 -0.98
N MET A 64 -1.49 -4.82 0.17
CA MET A 64 -0.03 -4.87 0.32
C MET A 64 0.52 -6.25 -0.01
N ALA A 65 -0.16 -7.34 0.39
CA ALA A 65 0.23 -8.70 0.04
C ALA A 65 0.25 -8.94 -1.48
N GLU A 66 -0.77 -8.48 -2.21
CA GLU A 66 -0.80 -8.59 -3.67
C GLU A 66 0.31 -7.77 -4.34
N ILE A 67 0.61 -6.57 -3.80
CA ILE A 67 1.70 -5.71 -4.28
C ILE A 67 3.05 -6.41 -4.05
N GLN A 68 3.28 -6.96 -2.86
CA GLN A 68 4.49 -7.70 -2.51
C GLN A 68 4.73 -8.87 -3.47
N ALA A 69 3.67 -9.60 -3.82
CA ALA A 69 3.75 -10.72 -4.75
C ALA A 69 4.09 -10.28 -6.18
N ARG A 70 3.69 -9.07 -6.58
CA ARG A 70 3.82 -8.58 -7.98
C ARG A 70 5.09 -7.78 -8.25
N LEU A 71 5.75 -7.22 -7.25
CA LEU A 71 6.83 -6.25 -7.47
C LEU A 71 8.21 -6.87 -7.77
N PRO A 72 8.74 -6.69 -9.01
CA PRO A 72 10.10 -7.12 -9.33
C PRO A 72 11.14 -6.14 -8.77
N CYS A 73 12.36 -6.64 -8.55
CA CYS A 73 13.52 -5.78 -8.30
C CYS A 73 13.97 -5.13 -9.62
N PRO A 74 14.22 -3.81 -9.66
CA PRO A 74 14.71 -3.15 -10.87
C PRO A 74 16.21 -3.39 -11.15
N ARG A 75 16.94 -4.07 -10.24
CA ARG A 75 18.41 -4.20 -10.30
C ARG A 75 18.89 -5.65 -10.41
N CYS A 76 18.04 -6.63 -10.18
CA CYS A 76 18.37 -8.04 -10.30
C CYS A 76 17.12 -8.88 -10.64
N PRO A 77 17.27 -10.15 -11.04
CA PRO A 77 16.14 -11.05 -11.32
C PRO A 77 15.23 -11.37 -10.11
N GLY A 78 15.58 -10.87 -8.92
CA GLY A 78 14.82 -11.07 -7.69
C GLY A 78 13.55 -10.22 -7.60
N ARG A 79 12.85 -10.35 -6.47
CA ARG A 79 11.69 -9.52 -6.11
C ARG A 79 12.05 -8.50 -5.02
N MET A 80 11.14 -7.58 -4.73
CA MET A 80 11.24 -6.67 -3.57
C MET A 80 10.26 -7.08 -2.47
N PRO A 81 10.48 -8.22 -1.79
CA PRO A 81 9.48 -8.74 -0.86
C PRO A 81 9.48 -8.01 0.47
N ILE A 82 10.58 -7.40 0.90
CA ILE A 82 10.60 -6.69 2.19
C ILE A 82 9.83 -5.40 2.00
N MET A 83 8.73 -5.25 2.72
CA MET A 83 7.96 -4.00 2.76
C MET A 83 7.94 -3.43 4.16
N THR A 84 8.01 -2.11 4.23
CA THR A 84 7.91 -1.34 5.47
C THR A 84 6.90 -0.23 5.29
N MET A 85 6.28 0.18 6.38
CA MET A 85 5.38 1.31 6.41
C MET A 85 5.94 2.37 7.36
N SER A 86 5.91 3.63 6.94
CA SER A 86 6.15 4.78 7.82
C SER A 86 5.07 5.81 7.58
N GLY A 87 4.76 6.65 8.56
CA GLY A 87 3.70 7.65 8.41
C GLY A 87 3.19 8.18 9.75
N VAL A 88 2.15 9.00 9.68
CA VAL A 88 1.58 9.68 10.85
C VAL A 88 0.87 8.67 11.76
N ILE A 89 1.30 8.62 13.03
CA ILE A 89 0.77 7.69 14.04
C ILE A 89 -0.60 8.13 14.55
N ASP A 90 -0.84 9.45 14.63
CA ASP A 90 -2.16 10.03 14.93
C ASP A 90 -2.61 10.95 13.80
N PRO A 91 -3.29 10.39 12.79
CA PRO A 91 -3.61 11.11 11.56
C PRO A 91 -4.80 12.08 11.70
N GLY A 92 -5.33 12.31 12.91
CA GLY A 92 -6.44 13.24 13.14
C GLY A 92 -7.78 12.71 12.62
N ASP A 93 -8.74 13.63 12.39
CA ASP A 93 -10.12 13.30 12.00
C ASP A 93 -10.17 12.40 10.75
N ALA A 94 -10.83 11.26 10.89
CA ALA A 94 -10.99 10.26 9.83
C ALA A 94 -11.89 10.77 8.70
N GLU A 95 -12.92 11.56 9.02
CA GLU A 95 -13.82 12.11 8.01
C GLU A 95 -13.10 13.16 7.15
N ALA A 96 -12.37 14.07 7.79
CA ALA A 96 -11.56 15.06 7.09
C ALA A 96 -10.53 14.41 6.14
N ARG A 97 -9.88 13.33 6.56
CA ARG A 97 -8.94 12.58 5.70
C ARG A 97 -9.61 11.86 4.55
N ARG A 98 -10.78 11.27 4.80
CA ARG A 98 -11.59 10.65 3.76
C ARG A 98 -11.92 11.67 2.69
N TRP A 99 -12.41 12.85 3.07
CA TRP A 99 -12.70 13.94 2.13
C TRP A 99 -11.46 14.47 1.42
N ALA A 100 -10.35 14.66 2.13
CA ALA A 100 -9.09 15.06 1.51
C ALA A 100 -8.61 14.04 0.46
N THR A 101 -8.78 12.75 0.72
CA THR A 101 -8.44 11.68 -0.24
C THR A 101 -9.38 11.69 -1.44
N VAL A 102 -10.69 11.90 -1.23
CA VAL A 102 -11.67 12.08 -2.31
C VAL A 102 -11.28 13.24 -3.22
N SER A 103 -11.00 14.42 -2.66
CA SER A 103 -10.54 15.59 -3.44
C SER A 103 -9.27 15.27 -4.22
N LEU A 104 -8.29 14.65 -3.56
CA LEU A 104 -7.02 14.28 -4.19
C LEU A 104 -7.19 13.31 -5.36
N LEU A 105 -8.09 12.34 -5.26
CA LEU A 105 -8.42 11.42 -6.36
C LEU A 105 -9.04 12.19 -7.53
N LEU A 106 -10.02 13.06 -7.26
CA LEU A 106 -10.66 13.87 -8.29
C LEU A 106 -9.65 14.77 -9.01
N ASP A 107 -8.75 15.41 -8.27
CA ASP A 107 -7.71 16.31 -8.81
C ASP A 107 -6.77 15.60 -9.80
N VAL A 108 -6.51 14.30 -9.60
CA VAL A 108 -5.67 13.49 -10.52
C VAL A 108 -6.49 12.70 -11.56
N GLY A 109 -7.77 13.04 -11.71
CA GLY A 109 -8.68 12.40 -12.66
C GLY A 109 -8.96 10.93 -12.33
N LEU A 110 -9.06 10.59 -11.04
CA LEU A 110 -9.49 9.29 -10.53
C LEU A 110 -10.90 9.38 -10.00
N ASN A 111 -11.74 8.41 -10.34
CA ASN A 111 -13.09 8.34 -9.79
C ASN A 111 -13.07 7.72 -8.37
N PRO A 112 -13.45 8.45 -7.31
CA PRO A 112 -13.39 7.93 -5.93
C PRO A 112 -14.27 6.69 -5.71
N THR A 113 -15.35 6.51 -6.48
CA THR A 113 -16.23 5.33 -6.35
C THR A 113 -15.50 4.02 -6.67
N ASP A 114 -14.51 4.05 -7.55
CA ASP A 114 -13.72 2.87 -7.94
C ASP A 114 -12.90 2.31 -6.77
N TYR A 115 -12.75 3.09 -5.69
CA TYR A 115 -11.97 2.77 -4.51
C TYR A 115 -12.81 2.59 -3.24
N GLY A 116 -14.13 2.76 -3.34
CA GLY A 116 -15.07 2.62 -2.22
C GLY A 116 -15.42 3.93 -1.50
N TYR A 117 -15.06 5.10 -2.04
CA TYR A 117 -15.43 6.40 -1.47
C TYR A 117 -16.82 6.90 -1.89
N GLY A 118 -17.59 6.10 -2.62
CA GLY A 118 -18.95 6.44 -3.01
C GLY A 118 -19.90 6.63 -1.82
N TRP A 119 -21.06 7.22 -2.09
CA TRP A 119 -22.18 7.25 -1.16
C TRP A 119 -22.74 5.83 -1.00
N ALA A 120 -22.75 5.31 0.23
CA ALA A 120 -23.48 4.10 0.58
C ALA A 120 -24.83 4.53 1.20
N PRO A 121 -25.98 4.05 0.70
CA PRO A 121 -27.24 4.29 1.39
C PRO A 121 -27.16 3.70 2.80
N PRO A 122 -27.58 4.44 3.84
CA PRO A 122 -27.79 3.85 5.16
C PRO A 122 -28.98 2.89 5.06
N GLY A 123 -28.73 1.61 4.76
CA GLY A 123 -29.83 0.65 4.58
C GLY A 123 -29.50 -0.75 4.09
N ARG A 124 -28.27 -1.07 3.69
CA ARG A 124 -27.91 -2.47 3.38
C ARG A 124 -27.21 -3.13 4.57
N GLN A 125 -27.89 -3.14 5.72
CA GLN A 125 -27.72 -4.27 6.64
C GLN A 125 -28.31 -5.50 5.94
N ALA A 126 -27.61 -6.62 6.06
CA ALA A 126 -27.95 -7.89 5.46
C ALA A 126 -29.43 -8.24 5.69
N GLY A 127 -30.15 -8.50 4.59
CA GLY A 127 -31.38 -9.28 4.63
C GLY A 127 -31.05 -10.73 4.32
N GLY A 128 -31.59 -11.65 5.14
CA GLY A 128 -31.72 -13.08 4.84
C GLY A 128 -30.72 -13.97 5.55
#